data_AF-A0A3D3Q582-F1
#
_entry.id   AF-A0A3D3Q582-F1
#
_cell.length_a   1.000
_cell.length_b   1.000
_cell.length_c   1.000
_cell.angle_alpha   90.00
_cell.angle_beta   90.00
_cell.angle_gamma   90.00
#
_symmetry.space_group_name_H-M   'P 1'
#
loop_
_entity.id
_entity.type
_entity.pdbx_description
1 polymer ?
#
loop_
_entity_poly.entity_id
_entity_poly.type
_entity_poly.pdbx_seq_one_letter_code
_entity_poly.pdbx_strand_id
1 'polypeptide(L)'
;RHRRLVSRLLLVLLLTAVIDGIGTILVYSFERNVKQTDIHTLFDAFFFTTVQLLTVSSSIKNPLSLPGRVVDIFLEIWAVLVITGSAGAIASFFQAGDSE
;
A
#
# COMPACT_ATOMS: atom_id res chain seq x y z
N ARG A 1 13.53 -0.94 -24.34
CA ARG A 1 13.58 0.01 -23.22
C ARG A 1 12.27 0.00 -22.42
N HIS A 2 11.10 0.20 -23.05
CA HIS A 2 9.76 0.06 -22.45
C HIS A 2 9.56 -1.25 -21.65
N ARG A 3 9.92 -2.40 -22.22
CA ARG A 3 9.78 -3.71 -21.54
C ARG A 3 10.44 -3.80 -20.16
N ARG A 4 11.59 -3.13 -19.95
CA ARG A 4 12.31 -3.17 -18.66
C ARG A 4 11.62 -2.29 -17.60
N LEU A 5 11.12 -1.11 -17.99
CA LEU A 5 10.33 -0.26 -17.10
C LEU A 5 9.03 -0.95 -16.70
N VAL A 6 8.28 -1.46 -17.67
CA VAL A 6 7.02 -2.17 -17.43
C VAL A 6 7.24 -3.38 -16.51
N SER A 7 8.30 -4.15 -16.72
CA SER A 7 8.62 -5.29 -15.83
C SER A 7 8.91 -4.85 -14.39
N ARG A 8 9.62 -3.72 -14.19
CA ARG A 8 9.90 -3.18 -12.85
C ARG A 8 8.63 -2.66 -12.17
N LEU A 9 7.79 -1.93 -12.89
CA LEU A 9 6.52 -1.43 -12.36
C LEU A 9 5.56 -2.59 -12.04
N LEU A 10 5.50 -3.62 -12.89
CA LEU A 10 4.74 -4.84 -12.62
C LEU A 10 5.27 -5.58 -11.39
N LEU A 11 6.59 -5.69 -11.24
CA LEU A 11 7.19 -6.32 -10.05
C LEU A 11 6.83 -5.55 -8.78
N VAL A 12 6.92 -4.22 -8.80
CA VAL A 12 6.53 -3.38 -7.66
C VAL A 12 5.03 -3.52 -7.38
N LEU A 13 4.18 -3.54 -8.40
CA LEU A 13 2.74 -3.76 -8.26
C LEU A 13 2.42 -5.11 -7.60
N LEU A 14 3.07 -6.19 -8.04
CA LEU A 14 2.90 -7.51 -7.45
C LEU A 14 3.39 -7.57 -6.00
N LEU A 15 4.54 -6.96 -5.70
CA LEU A 15 5.03 -6.85 -4.33
C LEU A 15 4.07 -6.06 -3.44
N THR A 16 3.53 -4.95 -3.93
CA THR A 16 2.53 -4.16 -3.21
C THR A 16 1.26 -4.97 -2.97
N ALA A 17 0.79 -5.76 -3.94
CA ALA A 17 -0.36 -6.65 -3.75
C ALA A 17 -0.12 -7.74 -2.69
N VAL A 18 1.09 -8.28 -2.62
CA VAL A 18 1.48 -9.23 -1.55
C VAL A 18 1.48 -8.54 -0.19
N ILE A 19 2.04 -7.33 -0.10
CA ILE A 19 2.05 -6.55 1.14
C ILE A 19 0.64 -6.15 1.56
N ASP A 20 -0.22 -5.80 0.62
CA ASP A 20 -1.64 -5.51 0.88
C ASP A 20 -2.35 -6.72 1.49
N GLY A 21 -2.15 -7.91 0.91
CA GLY A 21 -2.70 -9.15 1.44
C GLY A 21 -2.18 -9.48 2.86
N ILE A 22 -0.88 -9.30 3.11
CA ILE A 22 -0.30 -9.50 4.45
C ILE A 22 -0.86 -8.47 5.44
N GLY A 23 -0.90 -7.20 5.05
CA GLY A 23 -1.45 -6.11 5.84
C GLY A 23 -2.91 -6.37 6.22
N THR A 24 -3.73 -6.78 5.25
CA THR A 24 -5.13 -7.15 5.44
C THR A 24 -5.29 -8.20 6.54
N ILE A 25 -4.53 -9.29 6.45
CA ILE A 25 -4.60 -10.40 7.42
C ILE A 25 -4.18 -9.93 8.81
N LEU A 26 -3.09 -9.15 8.91
CA LEU A 26 -2.57 -8.66 10.18
C LEU A 26 -3.54 -7.66 10.83
N VAL A 27 -3.99 -6.65 10.08
CA VAL A 27 -4.95 -5.64 10.56
C VAL A 27 -6.24 -6.31 10.99
N TYR A 28 -6.80 -7.22 10.19
CA TYR A 28 -7.99 -7.97 10.59
C TYR A 28 -7.78 -8.76 11.88
N SER A 29 -6.64 -9.46 12.00
CA SER A 29 -6.35 -10.27 13.18
C SER A 29 -6.23 -9.42 14.46
N PHE A 30 -5.63 -8.24 14.36
CA PHE A 30 -5.40 -7.34 15.50
C PHE A 30 -6.62 -6.49 15.86
N GLU A 31 -7.40 -6.05 14.86
CA GLU A 31 -8.49 -5.09 15.08
C GLU A 31 -9.84 -5.75 15.33
N ARG A 32 -10.14 -6.93 14.78
CA ARG A 32 -11.51 -7.52 14.82
C ARG A 32 -12.17 -7.63 16.20
N ASN A 33 -11.39 -7.66 17.29
CA ASN A 33 -11.88 -7.77 18.66
C ASN A 33 -11.74 -6.47 19.48
N VAL A 34 -11.24 -5.40 18.88
CA VAL A 34 -11.02 -4.11 19.55
C VAL A 34 -12.34 -3.37 19.66
N LYS A 35 -12.62 -2.79 20.83
CA LYS A 35 -13.83 -1.99 21.02
C LYS A 35 -13.72 -0.70 20.21
N GLN A 36 -14.82 -0.31 19.57
CA GLN A 36 -14.96 0.94 18.78
C GLN A 36 -14.13 1.01 17.48
N THR A 37 -13.52 -0.10 17.05
CA THR A 37 -12.95 -0.19 15.71
C THR A 37 -14.06 -0.21 14.67
N ASP A 38 -13.75 0.27 13.47
CA ASP A 38 -14.64 0.15 12.31
C ASP A 38 -14.26 -1.07 11.44
N ILE A 39 -13.27 -1.86 11.86
CA ILE A 39 -12.77 -3.06 11.17
C ILE A 39 -13.39 -4.32 11.79
N HIS A 40 -14.48 -4.81 11.18
CA HIS A 40 -15.21 -5.99 11.68
C HIS A 40 -15.09 -7.20 10.75
N THR A 41 -14.92 -6.95 9.45
CA THR A 41 -14.79 -7.99 8.44
C THR A 41 -13.41 -7.98 7.81
N LEU A 42 -13.06 -9.09 7.15
CA LEU A 42 -11.83 -9.16 6.38
C LEU A 42 -11.82 -8.13 5.23
N PHE A 43 -12.99 -7.84 4.66
CA PHE A 43 -13.12 -6.86 3.60
C PHE A 43 -12.89 -5.43 4.11
N ASP A 44 -13.30 -5.09 5.33
CA ASP A 44 -13.01 -3.77 5.92
C ASP A 44 -11.51 -3.57 6.10
N ALA A 45 -10.81 -4.61 6.56
CA ALA A 45 -9.35 -4.58 6.67
C ALA A 45 -8.68 -4.46 5.30
N PHE A 46 -9.15 -5.19 4.30
CA PHE A 46 -8.65 -5.11 2.93
C PHE A 46 -8.87 -3.72 2.33
N PHE A 47 -10.08 -3.18 2.45
CA PHE A 47 -10.40 -1.84 2.01
C PHE A 47 -9.51 -0.80 2.69
N PHE A 48 -9.34 -0.90 4.01
CA PHE A 48 -8.42 -0.04 4.76
C PHE A 48 -6.99 -0.11 4.22
N THR A 49 -6.38 -1.31 4.12
CA THR A 49 -4.98 -1.44 3.71
C THR A 49 -4.74 -1.04 2.25
N THR A 50 -5.66 -1.37 1.34
CA THR A 50 -5.54 -0.96 -0.07
C THR A 50 -5.58 0.57 -0.19
N VAL A 51 -6.55 1.21 0.46
CA VAL A 51 -6.76 2.66 0.39
C VAL A 51 -5.60 3.40 1.06
N GLN A 52 -5.07 2.85 2.15
CA GLN A 52 -3.87 3.33 2.83
C GLN A 52 -2.61 3.22 1.94
N LEU A 53 -2.43 2.08 1.24
CA LEU A 53 -1.33 1.89 0.28
C LEU A 53 -1.46 2.80 -0.96
N LEU A 54 -2.69 3.20 -1.30
CA LEU A 54 -2.98 4.20 -2.34
C LEU A 54 -2.84 5.64 -1.83
N THR A 55 -2.57 5.85 -0.53
CA THR A 55 -2.43 7.16 0.14
C THR A 55 -3.66 8.06 0.07
N VAL A 56 -4.79 7.52 -0.38
CA VAL A 56 -6.10 8.16 -0.26
C VAL A 56 -6.59 7.73 1.11
N SER A 57 -6.63 8.61 2.11
CA SER A 57 -7.08 8.19 3.46
C SER A 57 -8.46 7.52 3.39
N SER A 58 -8.64 6.41 4.09
CA SER A 58 -9.92 5.69 4.09
C SER A 58 -10.97 6.42 4.93
N SER A 59 -12.26 6.21 4.65
CA SER A 59 -13.34 6.68 5.53
C SER A 59 -13.47 5.86 6.82
N ILE A 60 -12.72 4.75 6.94
CA ILE A 60 -12.65 3.88 8.11
C ILE A 60 -11.64 4.49 9.09
N LYS A 61 -11.94 4.47 10.39
CA LYS A 61 -10.97 4.87 11.42
C LYS A 61 -9.70 4.01 11.35
N ASN A 62 -8.56 4.64 11.60
CA ASN A 62 -7.29 3.93 11.71
C ASN A 62 -7.32 2.89 12.86
N PRO A 63 -6.50 1.82 12.75
CA PRO A 63 -6.37 0.80 13.78
C PRO A 63 -6.16 1.38 15.19
N LEU A 64 -6.93 0.87 16.15
CA LEU A 64 -6.91 1.36 17.52
C LEU A 64 -5.92 0.58 18.39
N SER A 65 -5.65 -0.68 18.05
CA SER A 65 -4.66 -1.50 18.74
C SER A 65 -3.23 -1.05 18.44
N LEU A 66 -2.34 -1.20 19.41
CA LEU A 66 -0.91 -0.96 19.23
C LEU A 66 -0.32 -1.76 18.05
N PRO A 67 -0.51 -3.10 17.93
CA PRO A 67 0.02 -3.84 16.80
C PRO A 67 -0.61 -3.42 15.47
N GLY A 68 -1.89 -3.07 15.44
CA GLY A 68 -2.56 -2.54 14.24
C GLY A 68 -1.93 -1.22 13.75
N ARG A 69 -1.64 -0.29 14.67
CA ARG A 69 -0.94 0.97 14.33
C ARG A 69 0.47 0.76 13.81
N VAL A 70 1.18 -0.23 14.34
CA VAL A 70 2.51 -0.57 13.83
C VAL A 70 2.41 -1.05 12.39
N VAL A 71 1.44 -1.92 12.07
CA VAL A 71 1.20 -2.35 10.69
C VAL A 71 0.87 -1.17 9.79
N ASP A 72 0.00 -0.27 10.24
CA ASP A 72 -0.39 0.95 9.52
C ASP A 72 0.83 1.80 9.12
N ILE A 73 1.73 2.10 10.07
CA ILE A 73 2.98 2.84 9.82
C ILE A 73 3.85 2.15 8.76
N PHE A 74 3.96 0.82 8.82
CA PHE A 74 4.74 0.07 7.82
C PHE A 74 4.13 0.14 6.42
N LEU A 75 2.80 0.09 6.32
CA LEU A 75 2.09 0.23 5.04
C LEU A 75 2.31 1.64 4.46
N GLU A 76 2.23 2.68 5.29
CA GLU A 76 2.49 4.06 4.86
C GLU A 76 3.92 4.25 4.33
N ILE A 77 4.92 3.73 5.06
CA ILE A 77 6.33 3.80 4.63
C ILE A 77 6.51 3.10 3.28
N TRP A 78 5.93 1.91 3.11
CA TRP A 78 5.99 1.18 1.84
C TRP A 78 5.33 1.96 0.70
N ALA A 79 4.13 2.50 0.95
CA ALA A 79 3.37 3.27 -0.03
C ALA A 79 4.16 4.48 -0.54
N VAL A 80 4.75 5.27 0.36
CA VAL A 80 5.56 6.45 0.01
C VAL A 80 6.75 6.06 -0.86
N LEU A 81 7.47 4.98 -0.52
CA LEU A 81 8.60 4.50 -1.30
C LEU A 81 8.17 4.04 -2.69
N VAL A 82 7.07 3.29 -2.80
CA VAL A 82 6.55 2.79 -4.06
C VAL A 82 6.07 3.92 -4.97
N ILE A 83 5.28 4.85 -4.44
CA ILE A 83 4.75 5.99 -5.22
C ILE A 83 5.91 6.86 -5.72
N THR A 84 6.83 7.24 -4.83
CA THR A 84 7.98 8.09 -5.19
C THR A 84 8.91 7.38 -6.18
N GLY A 85 9.22 6.10 -5.94
CA GLY A 85 10.07 5.29 -6.82
C GLY A 85 9.44 5.08 -8.20
N SER A 86 8.12 4.86 -8.26
CA SER A 86 7.39 4.69 -9.53
C SER A 86 7.36 5.99 -10.33
N ALA A 87 7.08 7.13 -9.66
CA ALA A 87 7.12 8.44 -10.29
C ALA A 87 8.51 8.76 -10.87
N GLY A 88 9.57 8.51 -10.10
CA GLY A 88 10.95 8.68 -10.54
C GLY A 88 11.30 7.79 -11.75
N ALA A 89 10.92 6.52 -11.72
CA ALA A 89 11.17 5.59 -12.82
C ALA A 89 10.46 6.01 -14.12
N ILE A 90 9.25 6.55 -14.01
CA ILE A 90 8.50 7.09 -15.15
C ILE A 90 9.14 8.39 -15.66
N ALA A 91 9.51 9.31 -14.78
CA ALA A 91 10.17 10.57 -15.16
C ALA A 91 11.50 10.32 -15.89
N SER A 92 12.34 9.42 -15.36
CA SER A 92 13.59 9.02 -16.01
C SER A 92 13.36 8.35 -17.36
N PHE A 93 12.25 7.64 -17.53
CA PHE A 93 11.90 7.04 -18.83
C PHE A 93 11.56 8.10 -19.88
N PHE A 94 10.77 9.12 -19.51
CA PHE A 94 10.41 10.21 -20.41
C PHE A 94 11.60 11.13 -20.75
N GLN A 95 12.37 11.58 -19.75
CA GLN A 95 13.55 12.43 -19.98
C GLN A 95 14.55 11.76 -20.94
N ALA A 96 14.70 10.44 -20.81
CA ALA A 96 15.62 9.70 -21.64
C ALA A 96 15.05 9.38 -23.03
N GLY A 97 13.75 9.57 -23.25
CA GLY A 97 13.07 9.50 -24.56
C GLY A 97 13.03 10.84 -25.30
N ASP A 98 12.99 11.97 -24.58
CA ASP A 98 13.06 13.34 -25.14
C ASP A 98 14.48 13.75 -25.60
N SER A 99 15.49 12.92 -25.30
CA SER A 99 16.90 13.15 -25.66
C SER A 99 17.33 12.51 -26.98
N GLU A 100 16.38 11.94 -27.75
CA GLU A 100 16.55 11.50 -29.14
C GLU A 100 15.67 12.34 -30.08
#